data_AF-A0A8H3XQV1-F1
#
_entry.id   AF-A0A8H3XQV1-F1
#
_cell.length_a   1.000
_cell.length_b   1.000
_cell.length_c   1.000
_cell.angle_alpha   90.00
_cell.angle_beta   90.00
_cell.angle_gamma   90.00
#
_symmetry.space_group_name_H-M   'P 1'
#
loop_
_entity.id
_entity.type
_entity.pdbx_description
1 polymer ?
#
loop_
_entity_poly.entity_id
_entity_poly.type
_entity_poly.pdbx_seq_one_letter_code
_entity_poly.pdbx_strand_id
1 'polypeptide(L)'
;MISGALYRGTLGTALNKILFTTDKLVAEGNPTLGLNGTLTVNGEEITVDHDQSRGWFERQWGEFGISGGHYGYWLYLSNGLMIHGWVVGPTVKQPFGVPAWATVWHPNGVHEVVEVGKNTTAFDVWKTEYSGLDYFQQVKLDIPTR
;
A
#
# COMPACT_ATOMS: atom_id res chain seq x y z
N MET A 1 6.13 13.43 -15.12
CA MET A 1 6.34 12.35 -16.12
C MET A 1 6.52 11.08 -15.30
N ILE A 2 5.51 10.20 -15.23
CA ILE A 2 5.67 8.92 -14.53
C ILE A 2 6.34 8.00 -15.54
N SER A 3 7.65 7.85 -15.43
CA SER A 3 8.40 6.85 -16.18
C SER A 3 8.15 5.50 -15.52
N GLY A 4 7.36 4.65 -16.15
CA GLY A 4 7.31 3.23 -15.80
C GLY A 4 8.68 2.62 -16.08
N ALA A 5 9.38 2.17 -15.03
CA ALA A 5 10.68 1.54 -15.19
C ALA A 5 10.52 0.14 -15.77
N LEU A 6 10.89 0.02 -17.05
CA LEU A 6 11.21 -1.23 -17.73
C LEU A 6 12.47 -1.83 -17.07
N TYR A 7 12.38 -3.04 -16.53
CA TYR A 7 13.53 -3.74 -15.96
C TYR A 7 14.47 -4.22 -17.07
N ARG A 8 15.63 -3.57 -17.22
CA ARG A 8 16.80 -4.12 -17.93
C ARG A 8 17.93 -4.34 -16.91
N GLY A 9 17.92 -5.51 -16.30
CA GLY A 9 18.93 -5.99 -15.37
C GLY A 9 18.69 -7.47 -15.12
N THR A 10 19.75 -8.27 -15.12
CA THR A 10 19.74 -9.75 -15.03
C THR A 10 18.76 -10.30 -13.99
N LEU A 11 17.98 -11.31 -14.40
CA LEU A 11 17.08 -12.12 -13.56
C LEU A 11 17.78 -12.58 -12.27
N GLY A 12 17.47 -11.91 -11.16
CA GLY A 12 17.61 -12.43 -9.82
C GLY A 12 16.23 -12.45 -9.19
N THR A 13 15.57 -13.60 -9.18
CA THR A 13 14.36 -13.85 -8.40
C THR A 13 14.71 -13.75 -6.91
N ALA A 14 14.63 -12.55 -6.33
CA ALA A 14 14.44 -12.44 -4.89
C ALA A 14 12.96 -12.72 -4.63
N LEU A 15 12.65 -14.00 -4.40
CA LEU A 15 11.33 -14.48 -3.98
C LEU A 15 10.76 -13.52 -2.92
N ASN A 16 9.54 -13.01 -3.15
CA ASN A 16 8.72 -12.30 -2.16
C ASN A 16 8.97 -10.79 -1.95
N LYS A 17 9.32 -10.02 -2.99
CA LYS A 17 9.46 -8.56 -2.88
C LYS A 17 8.65 -7.81 -3.94
N ILE A 18 7.98 -6.74 -3.49
CA ILE A 18 7.38 -5.70 -4.32
C ILE A 18 8.39 -4.56 -4.39
N LEU A 19 8.84 -4.17 -5.57
CA LEU A 19 9.73 -3.02 -5.78
C LEU A 19 8.99 -1.93 -6.56
N PHE A 20 9.05 -0.70 -6.06
CA PHE A 20 8.60 0.51 -6.75
C PHE A 20 9.69 1.57 -6.72
N THR A 21 9.86 2.27 -7.84
CA THR A 21 10.84 3.35 -7.98
C THR A 21 10.22 4.57 -8.67
N THR A 22 10.49 5.76 -8.15
CA THR A 22 10.41 7.02 -8.91
C THR A 22 11.82 7.55 -9.16
N ASP A 23 11.94 8.68 -9.87
CA ASP A 23 13.23 9.35 -10.10
C ASP A 23 13.98 9.71 -8.80
N LYS A 24 13.29 9.74 -7.65
CA LYS A 24 13.83 10.18 -6.35
C LYS A 24 13.58 9.23 -5.19
N LEU A 25 12.80 8.17 -5.38
CA LEU A 25 12.34 7.29 -4.32
C LEU A 25 12.47 5.83 -4.73
N VAL A 26 12.92 4.99 -3.80
CA VAL A 26 12.84 3.54 -3.93
C VAL A 26 12.09 3.00 -2.71
N ALA A 27 11.09 2.15 -2.94
CA ALA A 27 10.44 1.38 -1.89
C ALA A 27 10.42 -0.10 -2.25
N GLU A 28 10.75 -0.93 -1.27
CA GLU A 28 10.72 -2.38 -1.35
C GLU A 28 9.83 -2.91 -0.21
N GLY A 29 8.90 -3.81 -0.53
CA GLY A 29 8.00 -4.39 0.46
C GLY A 29 7.89 -5.91 0.39
N ASN A 30 7.61 -6.55 1.52
CA ASN A 30 7.42 -8.00 1.63
C ASN A 30 5.94 -8.34 1.89
N PRO A 31 5.18 -8.82 0.87
CA PRO A 31 3.77 -9.21 1.00
C PRO A 31 3.57 -10.60 1.63
N THR A 32 4.64 -11.31 2.00
CA THR A 32 4.56 -12.71 2.47
C THR A 32 4.87 -12.87 3.96
N LEU A 33 4.91 -11.77 4.71
CA LEU A 33 5.26 -11.80 6.12
C LEU A 33 4.14 -12.45 6.95
N GLY A 34 4.35 -13.69 7.38
CA GLY A 34 3.49 -14.35 8.37
C GLY A 34 3.80 -13.84 9.78
N LEU A 35 2.76 -13.58 10.58
CA LEU A 35 2.91 -13.16 11.97
C LEU A 35 2.78 -14.36 12.91
N ASN A 36 3.61 -14.44 13.94
CA ASN A 36 3.51 -15.50 14.95
C ASN A 36 3.93 -14.91 16.31
N GLY A 37 3.39 -15.45 17.40
CA GLY A 37 3.71 -15.06 18.77
C GLY A 37 2.48 -14.73 19.60
N THR A 38 2.71 -13.99 20.68
CA THR A 38 1.68 -13.57 21.63
C THR A 38 1.68 -12.05 21.83
N LEU A 39 0.52 -11.51 22.18
CA LEU A 39 0.30 -10.13 22.56
C LEU A 39 -0.28 -10.10 23.97
N THR A 40 0.23 -9.23 24.84
CA THR A 40 -0.39 -9.03 26.16
C THR A 40 -1.30 -7.81 26.12
N VAL A 41 -2.60 -8.00 26.34
CA VAL A 41 -3.62 -6.94 26.36
C VAL A 41 -4.33 -6.98 27.70
N ASN A 42 -4.32 -5.87 28.45
CA ASN A 42 -4.90 -5.78 29.80
C ASN A 42 -4.41 -6.87 30.78
N GLY A 43 -3.16 -7.33 30.61
CA GLY A 43 -2.56 -8.39 31.43
C GLY A 43 -2.90 -9.82 30.99
N GLU A 44 -3.75 -9.99 29.98
CA GLU A 44 -4.07 -11.29 29.37
C GLU A 44 -3.15 -11.55 28.17
N GLU A 45 -2.61 -12.77 28.06
CA GLU A 45 -1.84 -13.19 26.90
C GLU A 45 -2.76 -13.76 25.81
N ILE A 46 -2.68 -13.18 24.62
CA ILE A 46 -3.45 -13.53 23.44
C ILE A 46 -2.50 -14.09 22.38
N THR A 47 -2.75 -15.29 21.89
CA THR A 47 -1.97 -15.89 20.79
C THR A 47 -2.40 -15.30 19.45
N VAL A 48 -1.44 -14.90 18.63
CA VAL A 48 -1.68 -14.45 17.25
C VAL A 48 -2.10 -15.66 16.41
N ASP A 49 -3.22 -15.55 15.69
CA ASP A 49 -3.62 -16.54 14.69
C ASP A 49 -2.65 -16.46 13.49
N HIS A 50 -1.65 -17.35 13.49
CA HIS A 50 -0.62 -17.39 12.45
C HIS A 50 -1.19 -17.58 11.05
N ASP A 51 -2.23 -18.39 10.90
CA ASP A 51 -2.78 -18.77 9.61
C ASP A 51 -3.55 -17.62 8.97
N GLN A 52 -4.18 -16.77 9.78
CA GLN A 52 -4.95 -15.60 9.32
C GLN A 52 -4.21 -14.26 9.42
N SER A 53 -3.10 -14.20 10.15
CA SER A 53 -2.38 -12.94 10.37
C SER A 53 -1.24 -12.74 9.37
N ARG A 54 -1.22 -11.57 8.74
CA ARG A 54 -0.17 -11.14 7.81
C ARG A 54 0.36 -9.79 8.25
N GLY A 55 1.65 -9.60 8.09
CA GLY A 55 2.31 -8.32 8.24
C GLY A 55 2.71 -7.76 6.88
N TRP A 56 3.11 -6.50 6.88
CA TRP A 56 3.77 -5.86 5.77
C TRP A 56 5.04 -5.21 6.30
N PHE A 57 6.17 -5.53 5.69
CA PHE A 57 7.42 -4.83 5.96
C PHE A 57 7.78 -4.03 4.72
N GLU A 58 7.93 -2.71 4.89
CA GLU A 58 8.39 -1.80 3.84
C GLU A 58 9.73 -1.18 4.22
N ARG A 59 10.63 -1.15 3.25
CA ARG A 59 11.84 -0.35 3.30
C ARG A 59 11.78 0.70 2.21
N GLN A 60 11.87 1.96 2.61
CA GLN A 60 11.84 3.09 1.69
C GLN A 60 13.06 3.98 1.90
N TRP A 61 13.66 4.45 0.81
CA TRP A 61 14.77 5.41 0.85
C TRP A 61 14.72 6.38 -0.34
N GLY A 62 15.16 7.62 -0.10
CA GLY A 62 15.15 8.69 -1.10
C GLY A 62 14.45 9.95 -0.61
N GLU A 63 14.22 10.90 -1.53
CA GLU A 63 13.52 12.16 -1.24
C GLU A 63 12.01 11.91 -1.26
N PHE A 64 11.42 11.76 -0.07
CA PHE A 64 9.99 11.50 0.10
C PHE A 64 9.19 12.80 0.24
N GLY A 65 9.09 13.56 -0.85
CA GLY A 65 8.36 14.82 -0.91
C GLY A 65 6.85 14.63 -1.14
N ILE A 66 6.11 14.13 -0.16
CA ILE A 66 4.64 14.04 -0.21
C ILE A 66 4.03 15.31 0.42
N SER A 67 3.87 16.36 -0.37
CA SER A 67 3.13 17.55 0.07
C SER A 67 1.63 17.23 0.20
N GLY A 68 1.04 17.57 1.36
CA GLY A 68 -0.40 17.35 1.60
C GLY A 68 -0.78 15.96 2.12
N GLY A 69 0.20 15.10 2.43
CA GLY A 69 -0.05 13.76 2.98
C GLY A 69 -0.43 12.71 1.94
N HIS A 70 -0.72 11.50 2.40
CA HIS A 70 -1.11 10.37 1.55
C HIS A 70 -2.09 9.47 2.30
N TYR A 71 -2.84 8.66 1.56
CA TYR A 71 -3.35 7.40 2.09
C TYR A 71 -2.78 6.25 1.27
N GLY A 72 -2.43 5.18 1.98
CA GLY A 72 -1.97 3.93 1.40
C GLY A 72 -2.81 2.77 1.93
N TYR A 73 -2.83 1.68 1.17
CA TYR A 73 -3.56 0.48 1.54
C TYR A 73 -2.76 -0.77 1.18
N TRP A 74 -2.85 -1.75 2.07
CA TRP A 74 -2.27 -3.09 1.94
C TRP A 74 -3.41 -4.09 2.08
N LEU A 75 -3.94 -4.54 0.94
CA LEU A 75 -5.14 -5.38 0.89
C LEU A 75 -4.75 -6.81 0.56
N TYR A 76 -4.91 -7.69 1.53
CA TYR A 76 -4.81 -9.14 1.34
C TYR A 76 -6.20 -9.68 0.97
N LEU A 77 -6.39 -10.02 -0.30
CA LEU A 77 -7.67 -10.52 -0.79
C LEU A 77 -7.79 -12.04 -0.61
N SER A 78 -9.01 -12.53 -0.44
CA SER A 78 -9.30 -13.96 -0.22
C SER A 78 -8.92 -14.86 -1.40
N ASN A 79 -8.78 -14.28 -2.60
CA ASN A 79 -8.26 -14.98 -3.78
C ASN A 79 -6.72 -15.02 -3.83
N GLY A 80 -6.05 -14.58 -2.77
CA GLY A 80 -4.60 -14.59 -2.61
C GLY A 80 -3.87 -13.41 -3.27
N LEU A 81 -4.57 -12.51 -3.96
CA LEU A 81 -3.96 -11.27 -4.44
C LEU A 81 -3.60 -10.38 -3.25
N MET A 82 -2.44 -9.75 -3.31
CA MET A 82 -2.09 -8.64 -2.44
C MET A 82 -2.03 -7.37 -3.28
N ILE A 83 -2.82 -6.37 -2.90
CA ILE A 83 -2.82 -5.06 -3.56
C ILE A 83 -2.18 -4.06 -2.61
N HIS A 84 -1.16 -3.37 -3.10
CA HIS A 84 -0.52 -2.27 -2.41
C HIS A 84 -0.64 -1.02 -3.26
N GLY A 85 -1.31 0.01 -2.75
CA GLY A 85 -1.46 1.26 -3.50
C GLY A 85 -1.38 2.50 -2.63
N TRP A 86 -1.06 3.60 -3.32
CA TRP A 86 -0.78 4.90 -2.76
C TRP A 86 -1.54 5.97 -3.52
N VAL A 87 -2.05 6.94 -2.78
CA VAL A 87 -2.62 8.16 -3.32
C VAL A 87 -2.01 9.35 -2.59
N VAL A 88 -1.35 10.24 -3.34
CA VAL A 88 -0.54 11.35 -2.81
C VAL A 88 -1.23 12.69 -2.97
N GLY A 89 -1.24 13.49 -1.91
CA GLY A 89 -1.86 14.82 -1.86
C GLY A 89 -3.40 14.85 -1.92
N PRO A 90 -4.14 13.88 -1.35
CA PRO A 90 -5.60 13.95 -1.33
C PRO A 90 -6.06 15.09 -0.40
N THR A 91 -7.17 15.74 -0.74
CA THR A 91 -7.84 16.74 0.09
C THR A 91 -9.33 16.45 0.16
N VAL A 92 -10.06 17.00 1.14
CA VAL A 92 -11.52 16.82 1.22
C VAL A 92 -12.24 17.27 -0.06
N LYS A 93 -11.74 18.32 -0.73
CA LYS A 93 -12.31 18.81 -2.01
C LYS A 93 -11.89 17.98 -3.22
N GLN A 94 -10.72 17.35 -3.14
CA GLN A 94 -10.14 16.52 -4.18
C GLN A 94 -9.56 15.25 -3.54
N PRO A 95 -10.42 14.27 -3.22
CA PRO A 95 -10.03 13.08 -2.44
C PRO A 95 -9.23 12.05 -3.24
N PHE A 96 -8.92 12.36 -4.49
CA PHE A 96 -8.01 11.64 -5.36
C PHE A 96 -6.75 12.49 -5.58
N GLY A 97 -5.60 11.88 -5.37
CA GLY A 97 -4.29 12.48 -5.52
C GLY A 97 -3.62 12.04 -6.81
N VAL A 98 -2.85 12.94 -7.43
CA VAL A 98 -1.89 12.59 -8.47
C VAL A 98 -0.52 13.05 -7.98
N PRO A 99 0.47 12.15 -7.80
CA PRO A 99 0.49 10.76 -8.28
C PRO A 99 -0.35 9.77 -7.45
N ALA A 100 -0.88 8.75 -8.13
CA ALA A 100 -1.41 7.53 -7.53
C ALA A 100 -0.89 6.32 -8.31
N TRP A 101 -0.60 5.24 -7.60
CA TRP A 101 -0.11 3.99 -8.19
C TRP A 101 -0.53 2.81 -7.33
N ALA A 102 -0.64 1.65 -7.96
CA ALA A 102 -0.87 0.40 -7.26
C ALA A 102 0.02 -0.70 -7.82
N THR A 103 0.32 -1.66 -6.97
CA THR A 103 1.05 -2.88 -7.28
C THR A 103 0.19 -4.07 -6.89
N VAL A 104 0.24 -5.11 -7.70
CA VAL A 104 -0.49 -6.36 -7.47
C VAL A 104 0.51 -7.49 -7.40
N TRP A 105 0.55 -8.18 -6.27
CA TRP A 105 1.28 -9.42 -6.10
C TRP A 105 0.32 -10.60 -6.20
N HIS A 106 0.65 -11.52 -7.10
CA HIS A 106 -0.14 -12.70 -7.40
C HIS A 106 0.38 -13.91 -6.62
N PRO A 107 -0.47 -14.87 -6.23
CA PRO A 107 -0.07 -16.10 -5.56
C PRO A 107 0.97 -16.93 -6.31
N ASN A 108 1.05 -16.78 -7.63
CA ASN A 108 2.04 -17.45 -8.48
C ASN A 108 3.40 -16.74 -8.51
N GLY A 109 3.59 -15.70 -7.70
CA GLY A 109 4.81 -14.90 -7.61
C GLY A 109 4.94 -13.81 -8.68
N VAL A 110 3.98 -13.67 -9.59
CA VAL A 110 3.95 -12.54 -10.54
C VAL A 110 3.68 -11.25 -9.79
N HIS A 111 4.39 -10.19 -10.17
CA HIS A 111 4.22 -8.86 -9.62
C HIS A 111 4.01 -7.85 -10.75
N GLU A 112 2.99 -7.02 -10.60
CA GLU A 112 2.58 -6.03 -11.60
C GLU A 112 2.48 -4.64 -10.98
N VAL A 113 2.83 -3.61 -11.75
CA VAL A 113 2.43 -2.23 -11.48
C VAL A 113 1.19 -1.95 -12.33
N VAL A 114 0.12 -1.52 -11.70
CA VAL A 114 -1.16 -1.22 -12.37
C VAL A 114 -1.50 0.26 -12.25
N GLU A 115 -2.18 0.78 -13.26
CA GLU A 115 -2.69 2.15 -13.26
C GLU A 115 -3.80 2.30 -12.21
N VAL A 116 -3.76 3.39 -11.45
CA VAL A 116 -4.86 3.80 -10.57
C VAL A 116 -5.81 4.67 -11.38
N GLY A 117 -7.03 4.18 -11.56
CA GLY A 117 -8.06 4.82 -12.35
C GLY A 117 -8.58 6.11 -11.72
N LYS A 118 -9.10 6.99 -12.59
CA LYS A 118 -9.63 8.31 -12.22
C LYS A 118 -10.84 8.27 -11.27
N ASN A 119 -11.51 7.12 -11.11
CA ASN A 119 -12.63 6.99 -10.19
C ASN A 119 -12.20 6.55 -8.78
N THR A 120 -10.89 6.42 -8.54
CA THR A 120 -10.33 6.26 -7.20
C THR A 120 -10.69 7.49 -6.36
N THR A 121 -11.17 7.29 -5.15
CA THR A 121 -11.62 8.38 -4.28
C THR A 121 -11.60 7.95 -2.82
N ALA A 122 -11.74 8.93 -1.94
CA ALA A 122 -11.89 8.74 -0.50
C ALA A 122 -13.06 9.58 0.00
N PHE A 123 -13.78 9.10 1.00
CA PHE A 123 -15.01 9.72 1.49
C PHE A 123 -15.24 9.35 2.96
N ASP A 124 -16.37 9.78 3.50
CA ASP A 124 -16.74 9.59 4.91
C ASP A 124 -15.69 10.23 5.83
N VAL A 125 -15.64 11.57 5.82
CA VAL A 125 -14.60 12.33 6.54
C VAL A 125 -14.95 12.39 8.03
N TRP A 126 -14.04 11.90 8.85
CA TRP A 126 -14.07 12.08 10.30
C TRP A 126 -13.04 13.14 10.72
N LYS A 127 -13.46 14.04 11.60
CA LYS A 127 -12.58 15.05 12.19
C LYS A 127 -12.18 14.61 13.59
N THR A 128 -10.88 14.51 13.83
CA THR A 128 -10.41 14.21 15.19
C THR A 128 -10.58 15.40 16.11
N GLU A 129 -11.08 15.16 17.32
CA GLU A 129 -11.20 16.19 18.36
C GLU A 129 -9.81 16.64 18.86
N TYR A 130 -8.82 15.74 18.84
CA TYR A 130 -7.48 16.00 19.38
C TYR A 130 -6.67 17.01 18.55
N SER A 131 -6.50 16.78 17.25
CA SER A 131 -5.70 17.66 16.37
C SER A 131 -6.53 18.55 15.43
N GLY A 132 -7.85 18.33 15.34
CA GLY A 132 -8.73 19.02 14.40
C GLY A 132 -8.55 18.63 12.92
N LEU A 133 -7.71 17.63 12.62
CA LEU A 133 -7.46 17.15 11.26
C LEU A 133 -8.60 16.28 10.73
N ASP A 134 -8.78 16.33 9.41
CA ASP A 134 -9.74 15.53 8.66
C ASP A 134 -9.11 14.20 8.19
N TYR A 135 -9.80 13.09 8.42
CA TYR A 135 -9.39 11.75 8.01
C TYR A 135 -10.49 11.05 7.23
N PHE A 136 -10.18 10.57 6.03
CA PHE A 136 -11.09 9.70 5.28
C PHE A 136 -11.22 8.35 5.97
N GLN A 137 -12.45 7.92 6.24
CA GLN A 137 -12.73 6.60 6.82
C GLN A 137 -12.96 5.53 5.75
N GLN A 138 -13.32 5.95 4.54
CA GLN A 138 -13.60 5.04 3.43
C GLN A 138 -12.82 5.44 2.19
N VAL A 139 -12.36 4.42 1.45
CA VAL A 139 -11.65 4.58 0.19
C VAL A 139 -12.28 3.68 -0.86
N LYS A 140 -12.30 4.16 -2.09
CA LYS A 140 -12.61 3.38 -3.29
C LYS A 140 -11.38 3.40 -4.17
N LEU A 141 -10.88 2.22 -4.50
CA LEU A 141 -9.80 2.04 -5.46
C LEU A 141 -10.39 1.61 -6.81
N ASP A 142 -10.04 2.34 -7.87
CA ASP A 142 -10.36 2.01 -9.25
C ASP A 142 -9.09 1.46 -9.91
N ILE A 143 -9.12 0.22 -10.39
CA ILE A 143 -8.02 -0.40 -11.16
C ILE A 143 -8.63 -0.82 -12.50
N PRO A 144 -8.59 0.03 -13.54
CA PRO A 144 -9.36 -0.20 -14.78
C PRO A 144 -9.00 -1.47 -15.55
N THR A 145 -7.82 -2.06 -15.29
CA THR A 145 -7.34 -3.30 -15.90
C THR A 145 -7.81 -4.57 -15.16
N ARG A 146 -8.70 -4.42 -14.16
CA ARG A 146 -9.17 -5.49 -13.27
C ARG A 146 -10.67 -5.43 -13.04
#